data_AF-A0A5J9VNR7-F1
#
_entry.id   AF-A0A5J9VNR7-F1
#
_cell.length_a   1.000
_cell.length_b   1.000
_cell.length_c   1.000
_cell.angle_alpha   90.00
_cell.angle_beta   90.00
_cell.angle_gamma   90.00
#
_symmetry.space_group_name_H-M   'P 1'
#
loop_
_entity.id
_entity.type
_entity.pdbx_description
1 polymer ?
#
loop_
_entity_poly.entity_id
_entity_poly.type
_entity_poly.pdbx_seq_one_letter_code
_entity_poly.pdbx_strand_id
1 'polypeptide(L)'
;MVGVHGAAMTHFLFMRPGKVFIQVVPLGTDWAAGAYYGEPAARLGLRYVGYKILPEESSLSREYPAGDPVLVDPAAVSQRGWDVTKKVYLDRQNVRLDLKRFRGELVRAHQYLVAGRRTKLPRASV
;
A
#
# COMPACT_ATOMS: atom_id res chain seq x y z
N MET A 1 -0.91 10.86 3.19
CA MET A 1 -0.59 10.07 4.40
C MET A 1 -0.02 8.73 3.96
N VAL A 2 0.83 8.13 4.80
CA VAL A 2 1.39 6.79 4.57
C VAL A 2 0.87 5.89 5.67
N GLY A 3 0.29 4.74 5.32
CA GLY A 3 -0.26 3.77 6.27
C GLY A 3 0.42 2.41 6.18
N VAL A 4 0.49 1.73 7.34
CA VAL A 4 0.85 0.31 7.48
C VAL A 4 -0.33 -0.41 8.17
N HIS A 5 -0.49 -1.71 7.91
CA HIS A 5 -1.60 -2.53 8.41
C HIS A 5 -1.80 -2.36 9.93
N GLY A 6 -3.05 -2.10 10.37
CA GLY A 6 -3.44 -2.01 11.79
C GLY A 6 -3.94 -0.63 12.25
N ALA A 7 -3.26 0.46 11.89
CA ALA A 7 -3.66 1.84 12.26
C ALA A 7 -4.28 2.63 11.08
N ALA A 8 -4.17 2.09 9.87
CA ALA A 8 -4.36 2.84 8.65
C ALA A 8 -5.83 3.25 8.35
N MET A 9 -6.84 2.57 8.88
CA MET A 9 -8.25 2.96 8.64
C MET A 9 -8.63 4.25 9.37
N THR A 10 -8.11 4.47 10.59
CA THR A 10 -8.38 5.69 11.36
C THR A 10 -7.87 6.94 10.65
N HIS A 11 -6.83 6.81 9.81
CA HIS A 11 -6.29 7.91 9.03
C HIS A 11 -7.31 8.50 8.05
N PHE A 12 -8.27 7.69 7.57
CA PHE A 12 -9.31 8.17 6.67
C PHE A 12 -10.17 9.28 7.28
N LEU A 13 -10.41 9.25 8.60
CA LEU A 13 -11.17 10.28 9.31
C LEU A 13 -10.54 11.67 9.20
N PHE A 14 -9.22 11.74 9.00
CA PHE A 14 -8.47 13.00 8.95
C PHE A 14 -8.14 13.46 7.53
N MET A 15 -8.53 12.69 6.50
CA MET A 15 -8.19 12.99 5.11
C MET A 15 -9.35 13.65 4.37
N ARG A 16 -9.04 14.73 3.66
CA ARG A 16 -10.00 15.38 2.75
C ARG A 16 -10.03 14.66 1.40
N PRO A 17 -11.15 14.69 0.66
CA PRO A 17 -11.19 14.22 -0.72
C PRO A 17 -10.14 14.91 -1.62
N GLY A 18 -9.67 14.20 -2.65
CA GLY A 18 -8.62 14.65 -3.56
C GLY A 18 -7.20 14.57 -2.99
N LYS A 19 -7.01 13.88 -1.86
CA LYS A 19 -5.69 13.58 -1.29
C LYS A 19 -5.23 12.17 -1.66
N VAL A 20 -3.94 11.90 -1.46
CA VAL A 20 -3.32 10.60 -1.77
C VAL A 20 -3.10 9.81 -0.49
N PHE A 21 -3.53 8.56 -0.50
CA PHE A 21 -3.29 7.57 0.55
C PHE A 21 -2.37 6.48 0.00
N ILE A 22 -1.17 6.38 0.55
CA ILE A 22 -0.19 5.36 0.17
C ILE A 22 -0.17 4.29 1.25
N GLN A 23 -0.40 3.04 0.88
CA GLN A 23 -0.29 1.90 1.79
C GLN A 23 0.92 1.05 1.40
N VAL A 24 1.74 0.68 2.37
CA VAL A 24 2.70 -0.42 2.19
C VAL A 24 1.95 -1.74 2.27
N VAL A 25 2.02 -2.55 1.22
CA VAL A 25 1.30 -3.82 1.09
C VAL A 25 2.30 -4.98 1.22
N PRO A 26 2.32 -5.70 2.35
CA PRO A 26 3.14 -6.90 2.54
C PRO A 26 2.78 -8.02 1.55
N LEU A 27 3.71 -8.97 1.34
CA LEU A 27 3.44 -10.17 0.53
C LEU A 27 2.19 -10.90 1.03
N GLY A 28 1.40 -11.44 0.10
CA GLY A 28 0.24 -12.30 0.43
C GLY A 28 -0.97 -11.56 1.00
N THR A 29 -0.94 -10.22 1.07
CA THR A 29 -2.00 -9.39 1.70
C THR A 29 -2.78 -8.50 0.72
N ASP A 30 -2.60 -8.69 -0.59
CA ASP A 30 -3.20 -7.87 -1.65
C ASP A 30 -4.71 -7.70 -1.52
N TRP A 31 -5.43 -8.80 -1.30
CA TRP A 31 -6.88 -8.79 -1.14
C TRP A 31 -7.28 -7.94 0.08
N ALA A 32 -6.62 -8.14 1.22
CA ALA A 32 -6.90 -7.40 2.45
C ALA A 32 -6.57 -5.89 2.29
N ALA A 33 -5.50 -5.56 1.57
CA ALA A 33 -5.17 -4.18 1.24
C ALA A 33 -6.27 -3.52 0.37
N GLY A 34 -6.74 -4.22 -0.66
CA GLY A 34 -7.84 -3.75 -1.50
C GLY A 34 -9.14 -3.57 -0.72
N ALA A 35 -9.59 -4.60 -0.03
CA ALA A 35 -10.87 -4.61 0.69
C ALA A 35 -10.91 -3.60 1.84
N TYR A 36 -9.83 -3.51 2.64
CA TYR A 36 -9.84 -2.67 3.84
C TYR A 36 -9.36 -1.23 3.61
N TYR A 37 -8.65 -0.95 2.52
CA TYR A 37 -8.07 0.38 2.28
C TYR A 37 -8.34 0.91 0.88
N GLY A 38 -8.20 0.08 -0.15
CA GLY A 38 -8.42 0.48 -1.54
C GLY A 38 -9.85 0.96 -1.79
N GLU A 39 -10.84 0.09 -1.54
CA GLU A 39 -12.25 0.42 -1.76
C GLU A 39 -12.73 1.56 -0.86
N PRO A 40 -12.45 1.58 0.46
CA PRO A 40 -12.83 2.71 1.31
C PRO A 40 -12.18 4.03 0.88
N ALA A 41 -10.89 4.03 0.52
CA ALA A 41 -10.20 5.24 0.06
C ALA A 41 -10.85 5.81 -1.20
N ALA A 42 -11.21 4.95 -2.17
CA ALA A 42 -11.90 5.36 -3.38
C ALA A 42 -13.27 5.99 -3.06
N ARG A 43 -14.06 5.37 -2.17
CA ARG A 43 -15.36 5.89 -1.73
C ARG A 43 -15.27 7.24 -1.03
N LEU A 44 -14.15 7.52 -0.36
CA LEU A 44 -13.86 8.82 0.28
C LEU A 44 -13.23 9.84 -0.67
N GLY A 45 -13.16 9.53 -1.98
CA GLY A 45 -12.57 10.42 -2.99
C GLY A 45 -11.06 10.58 -2.85
N LEU A 46 -10.38 9.63 -2.23
CA LEU A 46 -8.92 9.61 -2.12
C LEU A 46 -8.32 8.85 -3.31
N ARG A 47 -7.13 9.27 -3.73
CA ARG A 47 -6.30 8.46 -4.63
C ARG A 47 -5.54 7.42 -3.82
N TYR A 48 -5.95 6.16 -3.94
CA TYR A 48 -5.26 5.03 -3.31
C TYR A 48 -4.03 4.62 -4.12
N VAL A 49 -2.92 4.34 -3.43
CA VAL A 49 -1.69 3.79 -3.99
C VAL A 49 -1.20 2.66 -3.08
N GLY A 50 -1.31 1.41 -3.55
CA GLY A 50 -0.70 0.27 -2.88
C GLY A 50 0.76 0.11 -3.31
N TYR A 51 1.71 0.43 -2.43
CA TYR A 51 3.12 0.09 -2.59
C TYR A 51 3.31 -1.39 -2.23
N LYS A 52 3.20 -2.25 -3.24
CA LYS A 52 3.49 -3.68 -3.10
C LYS A 52 4.99 -3.88 -2.94
N ILE A 53 5.36 -4.48 -1.81
CA ILE A 53 6.76 -4.76 -1.54
C ILE A 53 7.26 -5.89 -2.44
N LEU A 54 8.56 -5.91 -2.69
CA LEU A 54 9.23 -7.06 -3.30
C LEU A 54 9.66 -8.06 -2.22
N PRO A 55 9.95 -9.33 -2.59
CA PRO A 55 10.50 -10.31 -1.65
C PRO A 55 11.72 -9.81 -0.88
N GLU A 56 12.62 -9.06 -1.53
CA GLU A 56 13.84 -8.54 -0.90
C GLU A 56 13.58 -7.48 0.17
N GLU A 57 12.42 -6.84 0.15
CA GLU A 57 11.96 -5.90 1.18
C GLU A 57 11.28 -6.63 2.36
N SER A 58 11.06 -7.94 2.27
CA SER A 58 10.45 -8.77 3.32
C SER A 58 11.50 -9.56 4.08
N SER A 59 11.35 -9.69 5.41
CA SER A 59 12.18 -10.61 6.21
C SER A 59 12.06 -12.06 5.75
N LEU A 60 10.94 -12.43 5.13
CA LEU A 60 10.68 -13.78 4.62
C LEU A 60 11.72 -14.22 3.58
N SER A 61 12.34 -13.29 2.84
CA SER A 61 13.44 -13.62 1.90
C SER A 61 14.66 -14.25 2.56
N ARG A 62 14.80 -14.12 3.89
CA ARG A 62 15.87 -14.74 4.69
C ARG A 62 15.43 -16.05 5.35
N GLU A 63 14.13 -16.28 5.43
CA GLU A 63 13.53 -17.45 6.08
C GLU A 63 13.20 -18.56 5.07
N TYR A 64 12.91 -18.19 3.82
CA TYR A 64 12.49 -19.11 2.76
C TYR A 64 13.49 -19.12 1.60
N PRO A 65 13.68 -20.28 0.93
CA PRO A 65 14.43 -20.35 -0.32
C PRO A 65 13.84 -19.42 -1.40
N ALA A 66 14.69 -18.90 -2.30
CA ALA A 66 14.26 -17.95 -3.33
C ALA A 66 13.15 -18.47 -4.27
N GLY A 67 13.02 -19.79 -4.44
CA GLY A 67 11.96 -20.42 -5.23
C GLY A 67 10.73 -20.86 -4.43
N ASP A 68 10.67 -20.58 -3.13
CA ASP A 68 9.55 -20.98 -2.29
C ASP A 68 8.27 -20.19 -2.66
N PRO A 69 7.10 -20.87 -2.77
CA PRO A 69 5.82 -20.20 -3.05
C PRO A 69 5.51 -19.04 -2.10
N VAL A 70 6.00 -19.04 -0.87
CA VAL A 70 5.85 -17.92 0.07
C VAL A 70 6.39 -16.60 -0.51
N LEU A 71 7.41 -16.67 -1.37
CA LEU A 71 8.04 -15.52 -2.00
C LEU A 71 7.56 -15.30 -3.43
N VAL A 72 7.46 -16.36 -4.23
CA VAL A 72 7.22 -16.26 -5.69
C VAL A 72 5.74 -16.34 -6.08
N ASP A 73 4.91 -16.99 -5.26
CA ASP A 73 3.46 -17.05 -5.45
C ASP A 73 2.70 -16.91 -4.11
N PRO A 74 2.76 -15.73 -3.48
CA PRO A 74 2.09 -15.53 -2.20
C PRO A 74 0.58 -15.71 -2.28
N ALA A 75 -0.02 -15.47 -3.45
CA ALA A 75 -1.45 -15.64 -3.68
C ALA A 75 -1.88 -17.10 -3.56
N ALA A 76 -1.13 -18.04 -4.12
CA ALA A 76 -1.39 -19.48 -3.96
C ALA A 76 -1.24 -19.94 -2.50
N VAL A 77 -0.31 -19.35 -1.73
CA VAL A 77 -0.19 -19.64 -0.30
C VAL A 77 -1.40 -19.10 0.48
N SER A 78 -1.83 -17.87 0.19
CA SER A 78 -2.98 -17.28 0.88
C SER A 78 -4.31 -17.99 0.58
N GLN A 79 -4.44 -18.66 -0.58
CA GLN A 79 -5.58 -19.51 -0.91
C GLN A 79 -5.73 -20.74 0.00
N ARG A 80 -4.68 -21.13 0.74
CA ARG A 80 -4.74 -22.24 1.71
C ARG A 80 -5.51 -21.90 2.98
N GLY A 81 -5.92 -20.64 3.14
CA GLY A 81 -6.80 -20.19 4.22
C GLY A 81 -6.19 -19.07 5.07
N TRP A 82 -7.06 -18.49 5.90
CA TRP A 82 -6.72 -17.34 6.74
C TRP A 82 -5.63 -17.65 7.77
N ASP A 83 -5.67 -18.83 8.41
CA ASP A 83 -4.69 -19.18 9.44
C ASP A 83 -3.27 -19.24 8.89
N VAL A 84 -3.10 -19.79 7.68
CA VAL A 84 -1.81 -19.81 6.97
C VAL A 84 -1.37 -18.39 6.62
N THR A 85 -2.29 -17.61 6.04
CA THR A 85 -2.03 -16.22 5.63
C THR A 85 -1.56 -15.39 6.82
N LYS A 86 -2.28 -15.46 7.94
CA LYS A 86 -1.94 -14.73 9.17
C LYS A 86 -0.57 -15.16 9.69
N LYS A 87 -0.35 -16.46 9.87
CA LYS A 87 0.89 -16.99 10.43
C LYS A 87 2.12 -16.63 9.60
N VAL A 88 2.02 -16.65 8.27
CA VAL A 88 3.15 -16.40 7.37
C VAL A 88 3.34 -14.91 7.12
N TYR A 89 2.29 -14.20 6.71
CA TYR A 89 2.41 -12.85 6.16
C TYR A 89 2.06 -11.73 7.12
N LEU A 90 1.33 -11.99 8.20
CA LEU A 90 0.98 -10.98 9.20
C LEU A 90 1.81 -11.08 10.47
N ASP A 91 2.04 -12.30 10.97
CA ASP A 91 2.71 -12.51 12.26
C ASP A 91 4.25 -12.52 12.14
N ARG A 92 4.80 -12.96 11.00
CA ARG A 92 6.25 -13.22 10.84
C ARG A 92 6.98 -12.30 9.87
N GLN A 93 6.25 -11.48 9.12
CA GLN A 93 6.82 -10.65 8.08
C GLN A 93 7.13 -9.24 8.62
N ASN A 94 8.41 -8.89 8.60
CA ASN A 94 8.85 -7.51 8.78
C ASN A 94 9.20 -6.90 7.42
N VAL A 95 8.89 -5.62 7.23
CA VAL A 95 9.16 -4.89 5.99
C VAL A 95 10.31 -3.92 6.18
N ARG A 96 11.32 -4.01 5.30
CA ARG A 96 12.39 -3.03 5.13
C ARG A 96 12.26 -2.41 3.74
N LEU A 97 11.68 -1.21 3.70
CA LEU A 97 11.40 -0.51 2.44
C LEU A 97 12.68 -0.18 1.66
N ASP A 98 12.62 -0.41 0.35
CA ASP A 98 13.51 0.21 -0.62
C ASP A 98 13.14 1.69 -0.75
N LEU A 99 13.94 2.54 -0.11
CA LEU A 99 13.71 3.99 -0.11
C LEU A 99 13.81 4.62 -1.50
N LYS A 100 14.56 4.03 -2.44
CA LYS A 100 14.67 4.55 -3.81
C LYS A 100 13.37 4.32 -4.56
N ARG A 101 12.79 3.12 -4.47
CA ARG A 101 11.48 2.80 -5.07
C ARG A 101 10.36 3.56 -4.37
N PHE A 102 10.36 3.55 -3.05
CA PHE A 102 9.35 4.25 -2.26
C PHE A 102 9.35 5.77 -2.50
N ARG A 103 10.52 6.38 -2.66
CA ARG A 103 10.65 7.80 -3.06
C ARG A 103 9.94 8.08 -4.38
N GLY A 104 9.96 7.15 -5.33
CA GLY A 104 9.23 7.26 -6.59
C GLY A 104 7.73 7.46 -6.39
N GLU A 105 7.11 6.71 -5.47
CA GLU A 105 5.70 6.90 -5.13
C GLU A 105 5.43 8.23 -4.43
N LEU A 106 6.30 8.66 -3.53
CA LEU A 106 6.16 9.95 -2.85
C LEU A 106 6.22 11.12 -3.84
N VAL A 107 7.12 11.06 -4.82
CA VAL A 107 7.23 12.09 -5.88
C VAL A 107 5.97 12.11 -6.74
N ARG A 108 5.47 10.94 -7.18
CA ARG A 108 4.21 10.86 -7.95
C ARG A 108 3.02 11.41 -7.17
N ALA A 109 2.91 11.06 -5.90
CA ALA A 109 1.86 11.56 -5.02
C ALA A 109 1.95 13.08 -4.86
N HIS A 110 3.15 13.62 -4.67
CA HIS A 110 3.37 15.06 -4.58
C HIS A 110 2.98 15.78 -5.88
N GLN A 111 3.41 15.27 -7.04
CA GLN A 111 3.07 15.82 -8.35
C GLN A 111 1.54 15.84 -8.57
N TYR A 112 0.84 14.76 -8.23
CA TYR A 112 -0.61 14.69 -8.29
C TYR A 112 -1.27 15.79 -7.42
N LEU A 113 -0.79 15.98 -6.19
CA LEU A 113 -1.31 17.00 -5.29
C LEU A 113 -1.06 18.42 -5.77
N VAL A 114 0.08 18.70 -6.39
CA VAL A 114 0.42 20.01 -6.96
C VAL A 114 -0.41 20.30 -8.21
N ALA A 115 -0.56 19.32 -9.11
CA ALA A 115 -1.39 19.45 -10.30
C ALA A 115 -2.85 19.76 -9.96
N GLY A 116 -3.41 19.06 -8.95
CA GLY A 116 -4.78 19.29 -8.48
C GLY A 116 -5.02 20.64 -7.79
N ARG A 117 -3.96 21.36 -7.37
CA ARG A 117 -4.10 22.76 -6.88
C ARG A 117 -4.20 23.74 -8.04
N ARG A 118 -3.41 23.53 -9.10
CA ARG A 118 -3.39 24.42 -10.28
C ARG A 118 -4.72 24.45 -11.03
N THR A 119 -5.45 23.33 -11.04
CA THR A 119 -6.79 23.24 -11.66
C THR A 119 -7.91 23.86 -10.83
N LYS A 120 -7.67 24.16 -9.55
CA LYS A 120 -8.66 24.76 -8.64
C LYS A 120 -8.50 26.28 -8.44
N LEU A 121 -7.46 26.90 -9.01
CA LEU A 121 -7.38 28.37 -9.05
C LEU A 121 -8.38 28.91 -10.08
N PRO A 122 -9.17 29.96 -9.75
CA PRO A 122 -9.97 30.64 -10.76
C PRO A 122 -9.02 31.13 -11.85
N ARG A 123 -9.36 30.88 -13.13
CA ARG A 123 -8.76 31.64 -14.21
C ARG A 123 -9.10 33.10 -13.91
N ALA A 124 -8.08 33.93 -13.68
CA ALA A 124 -8.28 35.37 -13.62
C ALA A 124 -8.87 35.78 -14.98
N SER A 125 -10.13 36.17 -14.97
CA SER A 125 -10.77 36.86 -16.08
C SER A 125 -10.07 38.21 -16.21
N VAL A 126 -9.30 38.37 -17.29
CA VAL A 126 -8.82 39.67 -17.77
C VAL A 126 -9.92 40.30 -18.59
#